data_AF-A0A933HZM6-F1
#
_entry.id   AF-A0A933HZM6-F1
#
_cell.length_a   1.000
_cell.length_b   1.000
_cell.length_c   1.000
_cell.angle_alpha   90.00
_cell.angle_beta   90.00
_cell.angle_gamma   90.00
#
_symmetry.space_group_name_H-M   'P 1'
#
loop_
_entity.id
_entity.type
_entity.pdbx_description
1 polymer ?
#
loop_
_entity_poly.entity_id
_entity_poly.type
_entity_poly.pdbx_seq_one_letter_code
_entity_poly.pdbx_strand_id
1 'polypeptide(L)'
;MKRLSAVLGALSLVIVVWAGPALAEDIKVDFDGKKGVAVPVLQQIRDGNGPAPVTHPKARPVMLRTERDCVTVSFSPDEPPVSDRIRLYSREYREVCHTGPNGQHYCHEELAWTYSASVRVQVTDRGPMLPWERDVFWVCLDGRWLEGDVIDASHQYSLKWQGTSYDATLLAKAGAKTRSLPDPNGITAAAPAYDGVAKNFILELADRWGEYYNGDQTVLTVQLKRNRPNWFDDLIVEKEISLPAAKTYAVRFADYAAEFSQSLKPGVEYYVNWRFKRVGSVSKDKWMKYRETGKSAFGQPAVSGIRGPQDPVVMGVKVCWLNGVDKNDCVYKCSDKTEHRQPVATPDPAHPDQPVLACPQLVFPF
;
A
#
# COMPACT_ATOMS: atom_id res chain seq x y z
N MET A 1 50.87 27.88 0.27
CA MET A 1 51.68 28.97 0.87
C MET A 1 50.90 29.58 2.02
N LYS A 2 51.56 29.75 3.18
CA LYS A 2 51.36 30.76 4.27
C LYS A 2 49.91 31.08 4.72
N ARG A 3 49.47 30.60 5.91
CA ARG A 3 49.63 31.16 7.29
C ARG A 3 48.83 32.44 7.57
N LEU A 4 48.04 32.45 8.66
CA LEU A 4 47.87 33.51 9.69
C LEU A 4 46.71 33.07 10.65
N SER A 5 46.98 32.60 11.87
CA SER A 5 47.14 33.32 13.16
C SER A 5 45.86 34.06 13.60
N ALA A 6 45.10 33.59 14.60
CA ALA A 6 45.32 33.66 16.07
C ALA A 6 45.11 35.05 16.67
N VAL A 7 44.12 35.23 17.56
CA VAL A 7 44.14 36.25 18.64
C VAL A 7 43.33 35.75 19.85
N LEU A 8 44.03 35.69 20.98
CA LEU A 8 43.54 35.58 22.37
C LEU A 8 42.88 36.90 22.81
N GLY A 9 41.86 36.82 23.66
CA GLY A 9 41.37 37.95 24.46
C GLY A 9 41.10 37.52 25.89
N ALA A 10 42.04 37.81 26.79
CA ALA A 10 41.89 37.70 28.24
C ALA A 10 41.27 39.00 28.78
N LEU A 11 40.33 38.90 29.73
CA LEU A 11 39.94 40.03 30.57
C LEU A 11 39.69 39.58 32.01
N SER A 12 40.25 40.35 32.94
CA SER A 12 40.32 40.09 34.38
C SER A 12 39.20 40.80 35.16
N LEU A 13 38.91 40.22 36.33
CA LEU A 13 38.52 40.84 37.62
C LEU A 13 37.19 41.64 37.72
N VAL A 14 36.33 41.26 38.68
CA VAL A 14 36.16 41.92 40.00
C VAL A 14 35.35 40.97 40.90
N ILE A 15 35.89 40.68 42.08
CA ILE A 15 35.25 39.91 43.14
C ILE A 15 34.62 40.91 44.12
N VAL A 16 33.32 40.78 44.38
CA VAL A 16 32.64 41.42 45.52
C VAL A 16 32.22 40.30 46.48
N VAL A 17 32.81 40.27 47.67
CA VAL A 17 32.48 39.33 48.74
C VAL A 17 31.36 39.94 49.58
N TRP A 18 30.18 39.32 49.56
CA TRP A 18 29.12 39.54 50.53
C TRP A 18 29.15 38.41 51.55
N ALA A 19 29.33 38.74 52.83
CA ALA A 19 29.14 37.82 53.94
C ALA A 19 27.65 37.80 54.31
N GLY A 20 27.04 36.61 54.30
CA GLY A 20 25.66 36.32 54.67
C GLY A 20 25.55 34.92 55.28
N PRO A 21 24.48 34.64 56.05
CA PRO A 21 24.50 33.73 57.19
C PRO A 21 24.58 32.25 56.77
N ALA A 22 25.29 31.48 57.60
CA ALA A 22 25.42 30.03 57.51
C ALA A 22 24.06 29.34 57.61
N LEU A 23 23.57 28.76 56.51
CA LEU A 23 22.50 27.77 56.49
C LEU A 23 22.70 26.82 55.28
N ALA A 24 22.69 25.52 55.58
CA ALA A 24 22.77 24.36 54.69
C ALA A 24 24.03 24.29 53.78
N GLU A 25 25.04 23.55 54.22
CA GLU A 25 26.07 23.05 53.31
C GLU A 25 25.41 22.11 52.29
N ASP A 26 25.27 22.59 51.05
CA ASP A 26 25.13 21.72 49.89
C ASP A 26 26.32 20.75 49.90
N ILE A 27 26.05 19.46 50.06
CA ILE A 27 27.06 18.41 49.87
C ILE A 27 27.44 18.44 48.39
N LYS A 28 28.48 19.21 48.04
CA LYS A 28 29.13 19.15 46.73
C LYS A 28 29.84 17.81 46.64
N VAL A 29 29.17 16.83 46.03
CA VAL A 29 29.81 15.57 45.64
C VAL A 29 30.67 15.86 44.42
N ASP A 30 31.98 15.99 44.65
CA ASP A 30 33.00 16.09 43.61
C ASP A 30 33.23 14.70 43.01
N PHE A 31 32.85 14.51 41.75
CA PHE A 31 33.04 13.26 41.01
C PHE A 31 34.32 13.26 40.18
N ASP A 32 35.19 14.28 40.27
CA ASP A 32 36.35 14.47 39.38
C ASP A 32 37.56 13.57 39.73
N GLY A 33 37.32 12.45 40.39
CA GLY A 33 38.29 11.36 40.56
C GLY A 33 39.52 11.69 41.42
N LYS A 34 39.58 12.89 42.02
CA LYS A 34 40.69 13.31 42.88
C LYS A 34 40.29 13.24 44.35
N LYS A 35 40.51 12.05 44.92
CA LYS A 35 40.66 11.74 46.36
C LYS A 35 40.14 12.81 47.33
N GLY A 36 38.86 12.72 47.69
CA GLY A 36 38.33 13.40 48.87
C GLY A 36 36.86 13.06 49.09
N VAL A 37 36.53 12.52 50.26
CA VAL A 37 35.17 12.31 50.81
C VAL A 37 34.34 11.11 50.28
N ALA A 38 34.46 10.65 49.03
CA ALA A 38 33.69 9.47 48.58
C ALA A 38 34.23 8.12 49.11
N VAL A 39 35.51 8.07 49.49
CA VAL A 39 36.19 6.82 49.85
C VAL A 39 35.67 6.20 51.16
N PRO A 40 35.44 6.93 52.27
CA PRO A 40 35.01 6.32 53.53
C PRO A 40 33.60 5.70 53.45
N VAL A 41 32.67 6.33 52.71
CA VAL A 41 31.30 5.83 52.54
C VAL A 41 31.27 4.61 51.63
N LEU A 42 32.03 4.64 50.52
CA LEU A 42 32.17 3.47 49.65
C LEU A 42 32.93 2.33 50.35
N GLN A 43 33.87 2.64 51.24
CA GLN A 43 34.59 1.66 52.05
C GLN A 43 33.66 1.04 53.11
N GLN A 44 32.80 1.82 53.79
CA GLN A 44 31.76 1.27 54.69
C GLN A 44 30.76 0.35 53.98
N ILE A 45 30.37 0.69 52.75
CA ILE A 45 29.52 -0.17 51.91
C ILE A 45 30.28 -1.44 51.51
N ARG A 46 31.56 -1.34 51.14
CA ARG A 46 32.41 -2.47 50.76
C ARG A 46 32.71 -3.41 51.93
N ASP A 47 32.90 -2.86 53.13
CA ASP A 47 33.24 -3.60 54.35
C ASP A 47 31.98 -4.20 55.03
N GLY A 48 30.80 -4.09 54.40
CA GLY A 48 29.55 -4.71 54.88
C GLY A 48 28.93 -4.04 56.10
N ASN A 49 29.45 -2.89 56.54
CA ASN A 49 28.98 -2.13 57.71
C ASN A 49 28.04 -0.97 57.34
N GLY A 50 27.54 -0.93 56.10
CA GLY A 50 26.47 -0.03 55.72
C GLY A 50 25.15 -0.39 56.43
N PRO A 51 24.20 0.55 56.59
CA PRO A 51 22.86 0.22 57.06
C PRO A 51 22.31 -0.94 56.22
N ALA A 52 21.66 -1.90 56.87
CA ALA A 52 21.07 -3.06 56.20
C ALA A 52 20.35 -2.57 54.92
N PRO A 53 20.60 -3.19 53.75
CA PRO A 53 20.04 -2.73 52.50
C PRO A 53 18.55 -2.54 52.72
N VAL A 54 18.07 -1.30 52.59
CA VAL A 54 16.65 -1.01 52.66
C VAL A 54 16.04 -1.92 51.61
N THR A 55 15.29 -2.92 52.06
CA THR A 55 14.58 -3.85 51.19
C THR A 55 13.50 -3.04 50.52
N HIS A 56 13.88 -2.34 49.45
CA HIS A 56 12.94 -1.69 48.59
C HIS A 56 12.01 -2.81 48.11
N PRO A 57 10.69 -2.69 48.35
CA PRO A 57 9.76 -3.67 47.84
C PRO A 57 10.04 -3.79 46.34
N LYS A 58 10.37 -5.01 45.87
CA LYS A 58 10.60 -5.24 44.44
C LYS A 58 9.34 -4.75 43.74
N ALA A 59 9.48 -3.66 42.96
CA ALA A 59 8.40 -3.17 42.14
C ALA A 59 7.94 -4.33 41.28
N ARG A 60 6.70 -4.81 41.50
CA ARG A 60 6.11 -5.80 40.63
C ARG A 60 5.89 -5.12 39.29
N PRO A 61 6.34 -5.70 38.16
CA PRO A 61 6.02 -5.14 36.86
C PRO A 61 4.50 -5.06 36.74
N VAL A 62 3.96 -3.86 36.58
CA VAL A 62 2.55 -3.69 36.25
C VAL A 62 2.37 -4.24 34.85
N MET A 63 1.63 -5.35 34.72
CA MET A 63 1.23 -5.85 33.41
C MET A 63 0.19 -4.88 32.85
N LEU A 64 0.58 -4.13 31.84
CA LEU A 64 -0.32 -3.29 31.06
C LEU A 64 -0.64 -4.02 29.77
N ARG A 65 -1.93 -4.23 29.50
CA ARG A 65 -2.41 -4.66 28.19
C ARG A 65 -2.82 -3.43 27.40
N THR A 66 -2.40 -3.33 26.16
CA THR A 66 -2.80 -2.25 25.26
C THR A 66 -3.72 -2.77 24.16
N GLU A 67 -4.77 -2.01 23.87
CA GLU A 67 -5.58 -2.16 22.65
C GLU A 67 -5.09 -1.13 21.64
N ARG A 68 -4.44 -1.65 20.61
CA ARG A 68 -3.88 -0.88 19.51
C ARG A 68 -4.96 -0.60 18.46
N ASP A 69 -5.01 0.62 17.96
CA ASP A 69 -5.87 1.01 16.82
C ASP A 69 -5.00 1.38 15.63
N CYS A 70 -5.34 0.81 14.48
CA CYS A 70 -4.53 0.89 13.28
C CYS A 70 -5.37 1.15 12.05
N VAL A 71 -4.83 1.97 11.16
CA VAL A 71 -5.43 2.30 9.87
C VAL A 71 -4.43 2.09 8.75
N THR A 72 -4.95 1.73 7.58
CA THR A 72 -4.15 1.63 6.37
C THR A 72 -4.44 2.82 5.48
N VAL A 73 -3.40 3.49 5.00
CA VAL A 73 -3.47 4.64 4.09
C VAL A 73 -2.82 4.23 2.78
N SER A 74 -3.54 4.39 1.67
CA SER A 74 -3.07 4.04 0.33
C SER A 74 -3.00 5.28 -0.53
N PHE A 75 -1.99 5.34 -1.41
CA PHE A 75 -1.83 6.37 -2.42
C PHE A 75 -1.67 5.74 -3.80
N SER A 76 -2.60 6.05 -4.70
CA SER A 76 -2.51 5.73 -6.12
C SER A 76 -1.60 6.73 -6.86
N PRO A 77 -1.21 6.46 -8.13
CA PRO A 77 -0.36 7.37 -8.92
C PRO A 77 -0.98 8.76 -9.10
N ASP A 78 -2.29 8.81 -9.32
CA ASP A 78 -3.03 10.05 -9.63
C ASP A 78 -3.59 10.76 -8.39
N GLU A 79 -3.43 10.18 -7.21
CA GLU A 79 -3.93 10.75 -5.95
C GLU A 79 -2.93 11.76 -5.35
N PRO A 80 -3.41 12.81 -4.66
CA PRO A 80 -2.57 13.70 -3.90
C PRO A 80 -1.70 12.91 -2.91
N PRO A 81 -0.40 13.22 -2.77
CA PRO A 81 0.51 12.50 -1.89
C PRO A 81 0.33 12.88 -0.40
N VAL A 82 -0.89 13.24 0.01
CA VAL A 82 -1.23 13.67 1.37
C VAL A 82 -2.60 13.11 1.72
N SER A 83 -2.69 12.38 2.83
CA SER A 83 -3.96 11.84 3.30
C SER A 83 -4.80 12.89 4.02
N ASP A 84 -6.08 12.59 4.17
CA ASP A 84 -6.90 13.25 5.19
C ASP A 84 -6.34 12.98 6.60
N ARG A 85 -6.79 13.80 7.56
CA ARG A 85 -6.49 13.56 8.97
C ARG A 85 -7.34 12.40 9.48
N ILE A 86 -6.68 11.40 10.05
CA ILE A 86 -7.28 10.20 10.62
C ILE A 86 -7.17 10.30 12.13
N ARG A 87 -8.20 9.87 12.85
CA ARG A 87 -8.20 9.85 14.31
C ARG A 87 -8.07 8.42 14.81
N LEU A 88 -7.03 8.17 15.62
CA LEU A 88 -6.73 6.88 16.22
C LEU A 88 -6.99 6.92 17.72
N TYR A 89 -7.32 5.76 18.30
CA TYR A 89 -7.58 5.60 19.73
C TYR A 89 -6.87 4.39 20.32
N SER A 90 -6.16 4.53 21.43
CA SER A 90 -5.62 3.38 22.14
C SER A 90 -6.10 3.35 23.58
N ARG A 91 -6.38 2.14 24.08
CA ARG A 91 -6.82 1.92 25.46
C ARG A 91 -5.78 1.08 26.18
N GLU A 92 -5.34 1.55 27.34
CA GLU A 92 -4.45 0.80 28.22
C GLU A 92 -5.24 0.28 29.41
N TYR A 93 -5.11 -1.01 29.65
CA TYR A 93 -5.72 -1.71 30.77
C TYR A 93 -4.64 -2.10 31.75
N ARG A 94 -4.93 -1.97 33.04
CA ARG A 94 -4.09 -2.49 34.11
C ARG A 94 -4.80 -3.66 34.78
N GLU A 95 -4.05 -4.68 35.13
CA GLU A 95 -4.58 -5.75 35.97
C GLU A 95 -4.67 -5.29 37.42
N VAL A 96 -5.86 -5.38 38.01
CA VAL A 96 -6.11 -5.11 39.42
C VAL A 96 -6.50 -6.40 40.10
N CYS A 97 -5.72 -6.78 41.12
CA CYS A 97 -5.97 -7.97 41.92
C CYS A 97 -6.48 -7.60 43.30
N HIS A 98 -7.53 -8.28 43.74
CA HIS A 98 -8.11 -8.15 45.06
C HIS A 98 -8.04 -9.48 45.80
N THR A 99 -7.89 -9.42 47.12
CA THR A 99 -7.92 -10.60 47.98
C THR A 99 -9.31 -10.73 48.59
N GLY A 100 -10.02 -11.81 48.26
CA GLY A 100 -11.32 -12.11 48.82
C GLY A 100 -11.26 -12.59 50.28
N PRO A 101 -12.41 -12.72 50.97
CA PRO A 101 -12.48 -13.13 52.37
C PRO A 101 -11.80 -14.48 52.68
N ASN A 102 -11.74 -15.37 51.70
CA ASN A 102 -11.12 -16.70 51.82
C ASN A 102 -9.63 -16.72 51.41
N GLY A 103 -8.99 -15.56 51.23
CA GLY A 103 -7.61 -15.46 50.76
C GLY A 103 -7.42 -15.76 49.27
N GLN A 104 -8.50 -15.97 48.51
CA GLN A 104 -8.44 -16.13 47.05
C GLN A 104 -8.12 -14.79 46.38
N HIS A 105 -7.14 -14.78 45.47
CA HIS A 105 -6.86 -13.62 44.63
C HIS A 105 -7.73 -13.68 43.38
N TYR A 106 -8.52 -12.64 43.14
CA TYR A 106 -9.21 -12.43 41.88
C TYR A 106 -8.62 -11.20 41.19
N CYS A 107 -8.23 -11.36 39.93
CA CYS A 107 -7.66 -10.29 39.12
C CYS A 107 -8.58 -10.02 37.94
N HIS A 108 -8.82 -8.75 37.65
CA HIS A 108 -9.54 -8.31 36.47
C HIS A 108 -8.84 -7.12 35.84
N GLU A 109 -9.11 -6.89 34.56
CA GLU A 109 -8.61 -5.73 33.84
C GLU A 109 -9.48 -4.50 34.13
N GLU A 110 -8.86 -3.39 34.45
CA GLU A 110 -9.50 -2.09 34.52
C GLU A 110 -8.91 -1.15 33.47
N LEU A 111 -9.77 -0.39 32.79
CA LEU A 111 -9.33 0.66 31.88
C LEU A 111 -8.56 1.72 32.69
N ALA A 112 -7.26 1.82 32.43
CA ALA A 112 -6.39 2.75 33.12
C ALA A 112 -6.30 4.08 32.36
N TRP A 113 -6.09 4.02 31.04
CA TRP A 113 -5.94 5.21 30.19
C TRP A 113 -6.59 5.04 28.83
N THR A 114 -6.99 6.16 28.22
CA THR A 114 -7.37 6.24 26.82
C THR A 114 -6.59 7.36 26.16
N TYR A 115 -5.91 7.03 25.07
CA TYR A 115 -5.15 7.96 24.25
C TYR A 115 -5.87 8.17 22.93
N SER A 116 -5.71 9.35 22.34
CA SER A 116 -6.15 9.61 20.98
C SER A 116 -5.15 10.48 20.25
N ALA A 117 -4.95 10.22 18.97
CA ALA A 117 -4.08 11.02 18.11
C ALA A 117 -4.78 11.35 16.80
N SER A 118 -4.57 12.57 16.30
CA SER A 118 -4.87 12.95 14.91
C SER A 118 -3.62 12.78 14.08
N VAL A 119 -3.67 11.93 13.06
CA VAL A 119 -2.54 11.58 12.22
C VAL A 119 -2.82 11.91 10.77
N ARG A 120 -1.82 12.42 10.06
CA ARG A 120 -1.80 12.56 8.61
C ARG A 120 -0.60 11.81 8.04
N VAL A 121 -0.76 11.17 6.89
CA VAL A 121 0.37 10.61 6.14
C VAL A 121 0.68 11.54 4.97
N GLN A 122 1.94 11.89 4.81
CA GLN A 122 2.39 12.73 3.70
C GLN A 122 3.59 12.09 3.03
N VAL A 123 3.44 11.83 1.73
CA VAL A 123 4.48 11.29 0.87
C VAL A 123 5.24 12.44 0.21
N THR A 124 6.57 12.38 0.23
CA THR A 124 7.44 13.42 -0.33
C THR A 124 8.48 12.81 -1.26
N ASP A 125 8.95 13.61 -2.23
CA ASP A 125 9.95 13.22 -3.23
C ASP A 125 9.56 11.98 -4.07
N ARG A 126 8.24 11.72 -4.19
CA ARG A 126 7.70 10.56 -4.93
C ARG A 126 7.99 10.69 -6.42
N GLY A 127 8.74 9.73 -6.96
CA GLY A 127 8.96 9.59 -8.40
C GLY A 127 7.72 9.06 -9.13
N PRO A 128 7.82 8.84 -10.45
CA PRO A 128 6.72 8.27 -11.24
C PRO A 128 6.33 6.88 -10.74
N MET A 129 5.03 6.62 -10.73
CA MET A 129 4.44 5.33 -10.40
C MET A 129 3.82 4.71 -11.66
N LEU A 130 3.82 3.38 -11.72
CA LEU A 130 3.10 2.63 -12.73
C LEU A 130 1.60 2.66 -12.41
N PRO A 131 0.71 2.59 -13.42
CA PRO A 131 -0.74 2.75 -13.21
C PRO A 131 -1.38 1.78 -12.21
N TRP A 132 -0.76 0.63 -11.95
CA TRP A 132 -1.25 -0.39 -11.01
C TRP A 132 -0.51 -0.42 -9.68
N GLU A 133 0.51 0.42 -9.51
CA GLU A 133 1.23 0.53 -8.25
C GLU A 133 0.45 1.36 -7.24
N ARG A 134 0.73 1.11 -5.97
CA ARG A 134 0.21 1.86 -4.84
C ARG A 134 1.24 1.90 -3.74
N ASP A 135 1.25 2.98 -2.98
CA ASP A 135 2.01 3.08 -1.75
C ASP A 135 1.06 2.96 -0.58
N VAL A 136 1.23 1.91 0.23
CA VAL A 136 0.35 1.51 1.31
C VAL A 136 1.13 1.56 2.62
N PHE A 137 0.68 2.43 3.52
CA PHE A 137 1.25 2.64 4.84
C PHE A 137 0.29 2.15 5.91
N TRP A 138 0.83 1.52 6.94
CA TRP A 138 0.10 1.14 8.14
C TRP A 138 0.47 2.10 9.26
N VAL A 139 -0.52 2.65 9.94
CA VAL A 139 -0.34 3.66 10.99
C VAL A 139 -1.12 3.22 12.21
N CYS A 140 -0.45 3.10 13.34
CA CYS A 140 -1.03 2.62 14.59
C CYS A 140 -0.78 3.56 15.76
N LEU A 141 -1.72 3.58 16.69
CA LEU A 141 -1.53 4.12 18.04
C LEU A 141 -1.57 2.96 19.03
N ASP A 142 -0.47 2.75 19.75
CA ASP A 142 -0.32 1.73 20.80
C ASP A 142 0.07 2.40 22.12
N GLY A 143 -0.89 2.47 23.04
CA GLY A 143 -0.81 3.35 24.19
C GLY A 143 -0.65 4.81 23.74
N ARG A 144 0.46 5.43 24.14
CA ARG A 144 0.86 6.79 23.71
C ARG A 144 1.78 6.84 22.50
N TRP A 145 2.14 5.68 21.93
CA TRP A 145 3.18 5.58 20.91
C TRP A 145 2.57 5.47 19.53
N LEU A 146 3.02 6.33 18.63
CA LEU A 146 2.66 6.28 17.22
C LEU A 146 3.68 5.42 16.46
N GLU A 147 3.18 4.44 15.74
CA GLU A 147 3.96 3.54 14.89
C GLU A 147 3.49 3.68 13.44
N GLY A 148 4.44 3.60 12.52
CA GLY A 148 4.18 3.67 11.08
C GLY A 148 5.06 2.66 10.36
N ASP A 149 4.48 1.92 9.41
CA ASP A 149 5.20 0.93 8.61
C ASP A 149 4.76 0.98 7.13
N VAL A 150 5.60 0.45 6.26
CA VAL A 150 5.38 0.37 4.81
C VAL A 150 4.93 -1.05 4.48
N ILE A 151 3.68 -1.21 4.04
CA ILE A 151 3.10 -2.53 3.73
C ILE A 151 3.38 -2.94 2.29
N ASP A 152 3.15 -2.01 1.36
CA ASP A 152 3.39 -2.18 -0.07
C ASP A 152 3.83 -0.84 -0.64
N ALA A 153 4.85 -0.83 -1.49
CA ALA A 153 5.38 0.43 -1.99
C ALA A 153 6.13 0.25 -3.30
N SER A 154 5.93 1.26 -4.14
CA SER A 154 6.60 1.46 -5.43
C SER A 154 8.03 2.00 -5.29
N HIS A 155 8.37 2.52 -4.10
CA HIS A 155 9.68 3.07 -3.76
C HIS A 155 10.11 2.57 -2.37
N GLN A 156 11.40 2.67 -2.07
CA GLN A 156 11.88 2.59 -0.70
C GLN A 156 11.46 3.85 0.05
N TYR A 157 11.01 3.71 1.29
CA TYR A 157 10.54 4.84 2.09
C TYR A 157 11.33 4.97 3.39
N SER A 158 11.69 6.21 3.73
CA SER A 158 12.16 6.58 5.05
C SER A 158 11.01 7.27 5.79
N LEU A 159 10.63 6.72 6.94
CA LEU A 159 9.52 7.21 7.74
C LEU A 159 10.03 8.10 8.88
N LYS A 160 9.43 9.28 9.03
CA LYS A 160 9.72 10.21 10.13
C LYS A 160 8.45 10.87 10.65
N TRP A 161 8.27 10.84 11.96
CA TRP A 161 7.22 11.58 12.63
C TRP A 161 7.57 13.06 12.78
N GLN A 162 6.60 13.93 12.51
CA GLN A 162 6.63 15.36 12.81
C GLN A 162 5.38 15.76 13.60
N GLY A 163 5.48 16.79 14.44
CA GLY A 163 4.39 17.26 15.29
C GLY A 163 4.48 16.72 16.72
N THR A 164 3.33 16.60 17.38
CA THR A 164 3.21 16.13 18.76
C THR A 164 2.62 14.72 18.78
N SER A 165 2.62 14.04 19.93
CA SER A 165 1.99 12.71 20.07
C SER A 165 0.46 12.70 19.84
N TYR A 166 -0.19 13.86 19.87
CA TYR A 166 -1.64 14.01 19.72
C TYR A 166 -2.06 14.58 18.36
N ASP A 167 -1.15 15.28 17.68
CA ASP A 167 -1.32 15.80 16.33
C ASP A 167 0.00 15.63 15.57
N ALA A 168 0.07 14.58 14.77
CA ALA A 168 1.29 14.13 14.13
C ALA A 168 1.12 13.98 12.61
N THR A 169 2.21 14.17 11.88
CA THR A 169 2.31 13.80 10.47
C THR A 169 3.40 12.76 10.31
N LEU A 170 3.06 11.63 9.71
CA LEU A 170 4.02 10.64 9.23
C LEU A 170 4.53 11.10 7.88
N LEU A 171 5.75 11.65 7.85
CA LEU A 171 6.45 11.95 6.60
C LEU A 171 7.08 10.68 6.05
N ALA A 172 6.59 10.24 4.90
CA ALA A 172 7.15 9.15 4.11
C ALA A 172 7.96 9.74 2.95
N LYS A 173 9.29 9.79 3.11
CA LYS A 173 10.18 10.29 2.05
C LYS A 173 10.57 9.16 1.11
N ALA A 174 10.22 9.29 -0.17
CA ALA A 174 10.57 8.32 -1.20
C ALA A 174 12.07 8.34 -1.50
N GLY A 175 12.64 7.15 -1.70
CA GLY A 175 14.01 6.90 -2.12
C GLY A 175 14.04 6.23 -3.49
N ALA A 176 14.88 5.19 -3.62
CA ALA A 176 15.00 4.46 -4.88
C ALA A 176 13.70 3.72 -5.25
N LYS A 177 13.37 3.69 -6.55
CA LYS A 177 12.29 2.87 -7.09
C LYS A 177 12.53 1.40 -6.78
N THR A 178 11.51 0.70 -6.32
CA THR A 178 11.55 -0.75 -6.11
C THR A 178 10.81 -1.44 -7.25
N ARG A 179 11.25 -2.67 -7.59
CA ARG A 179 10.47 -3.53 -8.50
C ARG A 179 9.12 -3.83 -7.84
N SER A 180 8.02 -3.68 -8.57
CA SER A 180 6.68 -3.93 -8.05
C SER A 180 6.21 -5.34 -8.40
N LEU A 181 5.14 -5.83 -7.77
CA LEU A 181 4.44 -6.98 -8.34
C LEU A 181 3.77 -6.57 -9.66
N PRO A 182 3.60 -7.50 -10.61
CA PRO A 182 2.80 -7.21 -11.79
C PRO A 182 1.33 -7.09 -11.37
N ASP A 183 0.55 -6.27 -12.08
CA ASP A 183 -0.90 -6.16 -11.84
C ASP A 183 -1.53 -7.56 -11.97
N PRO A 184 -2.18 -8.09 -10.91
CA PRO A 184 -2.87 -9.36 -10.99
C PRO A 184 -3.90 -9.42 -12.13
N ASN A 185 -4.51 -8.28 -12.49
CA ASN A 185 -5.49 -8.12 -13.57
C ASN A 185 -4.89 -7.55 -14.87
N GLY A 186 -3.55 -7.47 -14.96
CA GLY A 186 -2.87 -6.86 -16.09
C GLY A 186 -3.04 -7.64 -17.39
N ILE A 187 -3.21 -8.96 -17.30
CA ILE A 187 -3.52 -9.83 -18.44
C ILE A 187 -4.93 -10.39 -18.28
N THR A 188 -5.68 -10.43 -19.37
CA THR A 188 -6.96 -11.13 -19.49
C THR A 188 -6.88 -12.14 -20.63
N ALA A 189 -7.72 -13.17 -20.60
CA ALA A 189 -7.73 -14.23 -21.60
C ALA A 189 -9.16 -14.51 -22.05
N ALA A 190 -9.36 -14.65 -23.36
CA ALA A 190 -10.62 -15.11 -23.92
C ALA A 190 -10.77 -16.64 -23.73
N ALA A 191 -11.96 -17.17 -23.99
CA ALA A 191 -12.13 -18.62 -24.13
C ALA A 191 -11.29 -19.13 -25.32
N PRO A 192 -10.71 -20.35 -25.26
CA PRO A 192 -9.92 -20.88 -26.35
C PRO A 192 -10.78 -21.06 -27.61
N ALA A 193 -10.40 -20.40 -28.70
CA ALA A 193 -11.12 -20.46 -29.96
C ALA A 193 -10.65 -21.65 -30.80
N TYR A 194 -11.57 -22.33 -31.48
CA TYR A 194 -11.22 -23.39 -32.43
C TYR A 194 -10.68 -22.80 -33.73
N ASP A 195 -9.43 -23.12 -34.06
CA ASP A 195 -8.82 -22.85 -35.35
C ASP A 195 -9.14 -23.98 -36.33
N GLY A 196 -10.03 -23.69 -37.29
CA GLY A 196 -10.44 -24.64 -38.31
C GLY A 196 -9.33 -25.07 -39.28
N VAL A 197 -8.26 -24.28 -39.42
CA VAL A 197 -7.13 -24.57 -40.30
C VAL A 197 -6.18 -25.55 -39.60
N ALA A 198 -5.72 -25.21 -38.40
CA ALA A 198 -4.85 -26.09 -37.61
C ALA A 198 -5.58 -27.25 -36.94
N LYS A 199 -6.92 -27.23 -36.94
CA LYS A 199 -7.80 -28.17 -36.23
C LYS A 199 -7.41 -28.28 -34.75
N ASN A 200 -7.13 -27.15 -34.12
CA ASN A 200 -6.69 -27.08 -32.72
C ASN A 200 -7.29 -25.84 -32.03
N PHE A 201 -6.96 -25.60 -30.76
CA PHE A 201 -7.33 -24.37 -30.06
C PHE A 201 -6.24 -23.29 -30.21
N ILE A 202 -6.69 -22.04 -30.23
CA ILE A 202 -5.86 -20.85 -30.03
C ILE A 202 -6.38 -20.11 -28.80
N LEU A 203 -5.47 -19.77 -27.90
CA LEU A 203 -5.77 -18.90 -26.77
C LEU A 203 -5.23 -17.50 -27.05
N GLU A 204 -6.11 -16.52 -27.01
CA GLU A 204 -5.75 -15.11 -27.11
C GLU A 204 -5.76 -14.47 -25.72
N LEU A 205 -4.68 -13.77 -25.39
CA LEU A 205 -4.53 -13.01 -24.17
C LEU A 205 -4.30 -11.54 -24.51
N ALA A 206 -4.96 -10.66 -23.78
CA ALA A 206 -4.78 -9.21 -23.87
C ALA A 206 -4.08 -8.70 -22.62
N ASP A 207 -3.09 -7.85 -22.80
CA ASP A 207 -2.22 -7.32 -21.77
C ASP A 207 -2.33 -5.80 -21.73
N ARG A 208 -3.02 -5.31 -20.71
CA ARG A 208 -3.30 -3.89 -20.51
C ARG A 208 -2.01 -3.07 -20.36
N TRP A 209 -0.96 -3.69 -19.86
CA TRP A 209 0.26 -3.00 -19.43
C TRP A 209 1.50 -3.38 -20.23
N GLY A 210 1.38 -4.19 -21.28
CA GLY A 210 2.53 -4.73 -22.03
C GLY A 210 3.56 -3.69 -22.44
N GLU A 211 3.14 -2.46 -22.77
CA GLU A 211 4.03 -1.35 -23.14
C GLU A 211 4.91 -0.83 -22.00
N TYR A 212 4.43 -0.88 -20.75
CA TYR A 212 5.19 -0.46 -19.58
C TYR A 212 6.31 -1.44 -19.21
N TYR A 213 6.28 -2.64 -19.80
CA TYR A 213 7.24 -3.71 -19.60
C TYR A 213 8.21 -3.85 -20.79
N ASN A 214 8.45 -2.79 -21.55
CA ASN A 214 9.35 -2.84 -22.70
C ASN A 214 10.75 -3.34 -22.27
N GLY A 215 11.20 -4.44 -22.89
CA GLY A 215 12.46 -5.12 -22.56
C GLY A 215 12.33 -6.26 -21.53
N ASP A 216 11.24 -6.31 -20.75
CA ASP A 216 10.95 -7.42 -19.85
C ASP A 216 10.30 -8.59 -20.61
N GLN A 217 10.35 -9.79 -20.02
CA GLN A 217 9.71 -10.99 -20.54
C GLN A 217 8.44 -11.32 -19.74
N THR A 218 7.39 -11.75 -20.43
CA THR A 218 6.19 -12.34 -19.84
C THR A 218 6.31 -13.87 -19.92
N VAL A 219 6.33 -14.53 -18.77
CA VAL A 219 6.33 -15.99 -18.69
C VAL A 219 4.90 -16.45 -18.38
N LEU A 220 4.30 -17.20 -19.30
CA LEU A 220 2.96 -17.75 -19.19
C LEU A 220 3.05 -19.25 -18.87
N THR A 221 2.30 -19.70 -17.85
CA THR A 221 1.95 -21.12 -17.71
C THR A 221 0.53 -21.29 -18.21
N VAL A 222 0.31 -22.17 -19.19
CA VAL A 222 -1.01 -22.52 -19.71
C VAL A 222 -1.27 -24.02 -19.57
N GLN A 223 -2.46 -24.38 -19.13
CA GLN A 223 -2.93 -25.74 -18.93
C GLN A 223 -4.26 -25.92 -19.67
N LEU A 224 -4.22 -26.60 -20.81
CA LEU A 224 -5.44 -26.95 -21.54
C LEU A 224 -6.09 -28.15 -20.84
N LYS A 225 -7.33 -27.99 -20.39
CA LYS A 225 -8.05 -29.01 -19.63
C LYS A 225 -9.37 -29.35 -20.31
N ARG A 226 -9.75 -30.63 -20.23
CA ARG A 226 -11.04 -31.12 -20.70
C ARG A 226 -12.05 -31.01 -19.59
N ASN A 227 -13.15 -30.30 -19.84
CA ASN A 227 -14.27 -30.21 -18.91
C ASN A 227 -14.97 -31.57 -18.78
N ARG A 228 -15.10 -32.08 -17.56
CA ARG A 228 -15.90 -33.27 -17.24
C ARG A 228 -16.93 -32.91 -16.17
N PRO A 229 -18.20 -32.66 -16.55
CA PRO A 229 -19.25 -32.38 -15.58
C PRO A 229 -19.31 -33.45 -14.48
N ASN A 230 -19.30 -33.01 -13.21
CA ASN A 230 -19.33 -33.87 -12.02
C ASN A 230 -18.14 -34.83 -11.84
N TRP A 231 -17.00 -34.55 -12.48
CA TRP A 231 -15.78 -35.34 -12.32
C TRP A 231 -14.53 -34.45 -12.30
N PHE A 232 -13.36 -35.03 -12.00
CA PHE A 232 -12.09 -34.33 -12.16
C PHE A 232 -11.80 -34.09 -13.64
N ASP A 233 -11.41 -32.85 -13.98
CA ASP A 233 -11.04 -32.47 -15.34
C ASP A 233 -9.68 -33.04 -15.74
N ASP A 234 -9.56 -33.55 -16.97
CA ASP A 234 -8.30 -34.10 -17.47
C ASP A 234 -7.37 -32.97 -17.92
N LEU A 235 -6.10 -33.02 -17.52
CA LEU A 235 -5.06 -32.18 -18.12
C LEU A 235 -4.66 -32.75 -19.49
N ILE A 236 -4.84 -31.96 -20.55
CA ILE A 236 -4.45 -32.32 -21.91
C ILE A 236 -2.98 -32.02 -22.14
N VAL A 237 -2.57 -30.79 -21.84
CA VAL A 237 -1.20 -30.33 -21.98
C VAL A 237 -0.95 -29.17 -21.02
N GLU A 238 0.26 -29.10 -20.49
CA GLU A 238 0.78 -27.97 -19.70
C GLU A 238 2.05 -27.43 -20.35
N LYS A 239 2.13 -26.10 -20.51
CA LYS A 239 3.27 -25.42 -21.11
C LYS A 239 3.64 -24.18 -20.33
N GLU A 240 4.95 -24.00 -20.14
CA GLU A 240 5.54 -22.73 -19.73
C GLU A 240 6.19 -22.09 -20.96
N ILE A 241 5.77 -20.87 -21.29
CA ILE A 241 6.18 -20.14 -22.50
C ILE A 241 6.72 -18.78 -22.06
N SER A 242 7.94 -18.43 -22.49
CA SER A 242 8.51 -17.08 -22.30
C SER A 242 8.34 -16.29 -23.58
N LEU A 243 7.72 -15.12 -23.48
CA LEU A 243 7.46 -14.22 -24.58
C LEU A 243 7.96 -12.81 -24.22
N PRO A 244 8.42 -11.99 -25.18
CA PRO A 244 8.64 -10.58 -24.92
C PRO A 244 7.33 -9.90 -24.52
N ALA A 245 7.38 -8.90 -23.63
CA ALA A 245 6.18 -8.15 -23.26
C ALA A 245 5.51 -7.53 -24.50
N ALA A 246 4.21 -7.77 -24.65
CA ALA A 246 3.40 -7.31 -25.78
C ALA A 246 1.98 -6.98 -25.30
N LYS A 247 1.21 -6.23 -26.10
CA LYS A 247 -0.21 -5.95 -25.82
C LYS A 247 -1.12 -7.16 -25.97
N THR A 248 -0.73 -8.08 -26.83
CA THR A 248 -1.50 -9.29 -27.13
C THR A 248 -0.56 -10.47 -27.25
N TYR A 249 -1.04 -11.63 -26.81
CA TYR A 249 -0.36 -12.90 -26.96
C TYR A 249 -1.32 -13.89 -27.59
N ALA A 250 -0.79 -14.75 -28.46
CA ALA A 250 -1.54 -15.86 -29.04
C ALA A 250 -0.77 -17.15 -28.77
N VAL A 251 -1.40 -18.09 -28.07
CA VAL A 251 -0.85 -19.42 -27.83
C VAL A 251 -1.60 -20.41 -28.70
N ARG A 252 -0.88 -21.01 -29.66
CA ARG A 252 -1.43 -22.02 -30.57
C ARG A 252 -1.14 -23.40 -30.00
N PHE A 253 -2.18 -24.12 -29.58
CA PHE A 253 -2.01 -25.46 -29.01
C PHE A 253 -1.61 -26.51 -30.06
N ALA A 254 -1.75 -26.19 -31.35
CA ALA A 254 -1.22 -27.00 -32.45
C ALA A 254 0.30 -27.21 -32.35
N ASP A 255 1.03 -26.20 -31.89
CA ASP A 255 2.49 -26.23 -31.78
C ASP A 255 2.97 -27.24 -30.71
N TYR A 256 2.06 -27.68 -29.84
CA TYR A 256 2.31 -28.61 -28.74
C TYR A 256 1.51 -29.92 -28.86
N ALA A 257 0.89 -30.19 -30.01
CA ALA A 257 -0.02 -31.31 -30.20
C ALA A 257 0.64 -32.69 -29.96
N ALA A 258 1.95 -32.81 -30.21
CA ALA A 258 2.72 -34.03 -29.98
C ALA A 258 2.83 -34.42 -28.49
N GLU A 259 2.57 -33.48 -27.59
CA GLU A 259 2.71 -33.66 -26.14
C GLU A 259 1.37 -33.85 -25.42
N PHE A 260 0.27 -33.96 -26.17
CA PHE A 260 -1.05 -34.13 -25.60
C PHE A 260 -1.17 -35.51 -24.94
N SER A 261 -1.69 -35.53 -23.71
CA SER A 261 -2.00 -36.77 -23.00
C SER A 261 -3.11 -37.59 -23.69
N GLN A 262 -3.97 -36.91 -24.45
CA GLN A 262 -5.04 -37.50 -25.25
C GLN A 262 -5.43 -36.55 -26.40
N SER A 263 -5.89 -37.12 -27.51
CA SER A 263 -6.38 -36.33 -28.64
C SER A 263 -7.65 -35.53 -28.30
N LEU A 264 -7.78 -34.35 -28.89
CA LEU A 264 -8.98 -33.51 -28.76
C LEU A 264 -10.18 -34.19 -29.46
N LYS A 265 -11.35 -34.15 -28.80
CA LYS A 265 -12.57 -34.84 -29.27
C LYS A 265 -13.62 -33.82 -29.71
N PRO A 266 -14.16 -33.90 -30.94
CA PRO A 266 -15.18 -32.97 -31.40
C PRO A 266 -16.41 -32.95 -30.49
N GLY A 267 -16.98 -31.77 -30.25
CA GLY A 267 -18.15 -31.56 -29.39
C GLY A 267 -17.87 -31.62 -27.89
N VAL A 268 -16.63 -31.90 -27.47
CA VAL A 268 -16.24 -31.86 -26.06
C VAL A 268 -15.76 -30.46 -25.68
N GLU A 269 -16.14 -29.99 -24.50
CA GLU A 269 -15.72 -28.69 -23.97
C GLU A 269 -14.33 -28.75 -23.33
N TYR A 270 -13.55 -27.71 -23.60
CA TYR A 270 -12.23 -27.48 -23.03
C TYR A 270 -12.14 -26.06 -22.48
N TYR A 271 -11.25 -25.85 -21.52
CA TYR A 271 -10.92 -24.54 -20.98
C TYR A 271 -9.42 -24.47 -20.70
N VAL A 272 -8.90 -23.27 -20.45
CA VAL A 272 -7.49 -23.07 -20.09
C VAL A 272 -7.38 -22.53 -18.68
N ASN A 273 -6.63 -23.25 -17.85
CA ASN A 273 -6.07 -22.68 -16.62
C ASN A 273 -4.74 -22.01 -16.96
N TRP A 274 -4.57 -20.76 -16.54
CA TRP A 274 -3.36 -20.02 -16.86
C TRP A 274 -2.92 -19.12 -15.71
N ARG A 275 -1.63 -18.82 -15.68
CA ARG A 275 -1.02 -17.82 -14.80
C ARG A 275 0.17 -17.20 -15.49
N PHE A 276 0.65 -16.10 -14.95
CA PHE A 276 1.83 -15.43 -15.49
C PHE A 276 2.73 -14.88 -14.39
N LYS A 277 3.98 -14.64 -14.75
CA LYS A 277 4.90 -13.74 -14.05
C LYS A 277 5.61 -12.89 -15.09
N ARG A 278 6.23 -11.80 -14.66
CA ARG A 278 7.15 -11.04 -15.51
C ARG A 278 8.55 -11.10 -14.97
N VAL A 279 9.50 -11.21 -15.89
CA VAL A 279 10.92 -11.34 -15.58
C VAL A 279 11.65 -10.17 -16.21
N GLY A 280 12.28 -9.35 -15.36
CA GLY A 280 13.06 -8.21 -15.83
C GLY A 280 13.25 -7.12 -14.78
N SER A 281 13.29 -5.88 -15.29
CA SER A 281 13.69 -4.70 -14.53
C SER A 281 12.53 -4.04 -13.78
N VAL A 282 11.28 -4.23 -14.22
CA VAL A 282 10.10 -3.55 -13.67
C VAL A 282 9.42 -4.41 -12.61
N SER A 283 9.22 -5.69 -12.91
CA SER A 283 8.45 -6.60 -12.05
C SER A 283 9.33 -7.38 -11.09
N LYS A 284 8.75 -7.74 -9.93
CA LYS A 284 9.20 -8.87 -9.12
C LYS A 284 8.85 -10.15 -9.87
N ASP A 285 9.77 -11.12 -9.89
CA ASP A 285 9.64 -12.39 -10.62
C ASP A 285 8.68 -13.38 -9.92
N LYS A 286 7.49 -12.91 -9.53
CA LYS A 286 6.50 -13.65 -8.74
C LYS A 286 5.31 -14.07 -9.60
N TRP A 287 4.93 -15.34 -9.46
CA TRP A 287 3.74 -15.90 -10.10
C TRP A 287 2.45 -15.28 -9.57
N MET A 288 1.59 -14.86 -10.50
CA MET A 288 0.20 -14.51 -10.22
C MET A 288 -0.64 -15.76 -10.01
N LYS A 289 -1.78 -15.61 -9.33
CA LYS A 289 -2.73 -16.70 -9.10
C LYS A 289 -3.24 -17.24 -10.43
N TYR A 290 -3.53 -18.54 -10.45
CA TYR A 290 -4.21 -19.16 -11.59
C TYR A 290 -5.57 -18.51 -11.84
N ARG A 291 -5.90 -18.38 -13.13
CA ARG A 291 -7.19 -17.97 -13.66
C ARG A 291 -7.68 -19.04 -14.63
N GLU A 292 -8.99 -19.10 -14.78
CA GLU A 292 -9.67 -20.00 -15.72
C GLU A 292 -10.32 -19.16 -16.82
N THR A 293 -10.28 -19.64 -18.06
CA THR A 293 -11.01 -19.03 -19.19
C THR A 293 -12.46 -19.52 -19.22
N GLY A 294 -13.27 -18.95 -20.12
CA GLY A 294 -14.51 -19.62 -20.55
C GLY A 294 -14.24 -21.00 -21.19
N LYS A 295 -15.28 -21.83 -21.24
CA LYS A 295 -15.26 -23.15 -21.89
C LYS A 295 -15.59 -23.02 -23.37
N SER A 296 -15.06 -23.90 -24.21
CA SER A 296 -15.35 -23.94 -25.64
C SER A 296 -15.33 -25.36 -26.19
N ALA A 297 -16.31 -25.69 -27.03
CA ALA A 297 -16.41 -27.01 -27.64
C ALA A 297 -15.41 -27.16 -28.80
N PHE A 298 -14.65 -28.25 -28.80
CA PHE A 298 -13.70 -28.53 -29.87
C PHE A 298 -14.41 -28.89 -31.17
N GLY A 299 -13.89 -28.42 -32.31
CA GLY A 299 -14.43 -28.74 -33.63
C GLY A 299 -15.71 -27.96 -34.01
N GLN A 300 -16.20 -27.10 -33.12
CA GLN A 300 -17.24 -26.13 -33.45
C GLN A 300 -16.58 -24.77 -33.62
N PRO A 301 -16.77 -24.07 -34.75
CA PRO A 301 -16.31 -22.68 -34.86
C PRO A 301 -16.93 -21.92 -33.69
N ALA A 302 -16.18 -20.99 -33.09
CA ALA A 302 -16.69 -20.14 -32.05
C ALA A 302 -17.99 -19.53 -32.58
N VAL A 303 -19.12 -19.94 -32.00
CA VAL A 303 -20.41 -19.37 -32.38
C VAL A 303 -20.29 -17.92 -31.96
N SER A 304 -20.12 -17.02 -32.92
CA SER A 304 -20.21 -15.55 -32.74
C SER A 304 -21.65 -15.15 -32.40
N GLY A 305 -22.27 -15.93 -31.52
CA GLY A 305 -23.64 -15.87 -31.08
C GLY A 305 -23.75 -14.79 -30.02
N ILE A 306 -24.07 -13.60 -30.50
CA ILE A 306 -24.68 -12.51 -29.77
C ILE A 306 -25.61 -13.05 -28.67
N ARG A 307 -25.16 -12.96 -27.42
CA ARG A 307 -26.01 -12.85 -26.22
C ARG A 307 -25.33 -11.93 -25.20
N GLY A 308 -25.59 -10.62 -25.34
CA GLY A 308 -25.53 -9.64 -24.25
C GLY A 308 -24.13 -9.19 -23.79
N PRO A 309 -23.97 -7.94 -23.34
CA PRO A 309 -22.67 -7.30 -23.17
C PRO A 309 -22.01 -7.73 -21.85
N GLN A 310 -21.08 -8.66 -21.93
CA GLN A 310 -19.95 -8.76 -20.99
C GLN A 310 -18.65 -9.08 -21.73
N ASP A 311 -18.43 -8.38 -22.85
CA ASP A 311 -17.09 -7.87 -23.07
C ASP A 311 -16.73 -7.04 -21.84
N PRO A 312 -15.51 -7.09 -21.29
CA PRO A 312 -15.04 -5.96 -20.53
C PRO A 312 -15.14 -4.79 -21.49
N VAL A 313 -16.18 -3.98 -21.32
CA VAL A 313 -16.31 -2.72 -22.03
C VAL A 313 -15.05 -1.99 -21.61
N VAL A 314 -14.04 -1.98 -22.48
CA VAL A 314 -13.14 -0.85 -22.54
C VAL A 314 -14.10 0.24 -22.97
N MET A 315 -14.79 0.85 -21.99
CA MET A 315 -15.51 2.09 -22.19
C MET A 315 -14.41 3.02 -22.59
N GLY A 316 -14.20 3.15 -23.90
CA GLY A 316 -13.46 4.27 -24.45
C GLY A 316 -14.28 5.46 -24.03
N VAL A 317 -13.95 6.01 -22.86
CA VAL A 317 -14.64 7.17 -22.32
C VAL A 317 -14.57 8.23 -23.41
N LYS A 318 -15.71 8.47 -24.05
CA LYS A 318 -15.80 9.42 -25.14
C LYS A 318 -15.89 10.78 -24.51
N VAL A 319 -14.71 11.37 -24.29
CA VAL A 319 -14.61 12.72 -23.78
C VAL A 319 -14.99 13.66 -24.91
N CYS A 320 -16.07 14.40 -24.70
CA CYS A 320 -16.50 15.46 -25.59
C CYS A 320 -16.27 16.79 -24.88
N TRP A 321 -15.60 17.73 -25.56
CA TRP A 321 -15.39 19.08 -25.04
C TRP A 321 -16.26 20.06 -25.81
N LEU A 322 -16.73 21.10 -25.11
CA LEU A 322 -17.52 22.16 -25.73
C LEU A 322 -16.68 22.86 -26.79
N ASN A 323 -17.17 22.84 -28.03
CA ASN A 323 -16.52 23.45 -29.19
C ASN A 323 -17.14 24.83 -29.50
N GLY A 324 -18.40 25.06 -29.13
CA GLY A 324 -19.06 26.36 -29.28
C GLY A 324 -20.56 26.28 -28.96
N VAL A 325 -21.25 27.40 -29.13
CA VAL A 325 -22.71 27.48 -29.05
C VAL A 325 -23.22 27.98 -30.40
N ASP A 326 -24.14 27.23 -31.01
CA ASP A 326 -24.76 27.54 -32.29
C ASP A 326 -26.26 27.71 -32.09
N LYS A 327 -26.73 28.96 -32.16
CA LYS A 327 -28.11 29.37 -31.86
C LYS A 327 -28.54 28.92 -30.45
N ASN A 328 -29.30 27.84 -30.37
CA ASN A 328 -29.85 27.29 -29.13
C ASN A 328 -29.21 25.95 -28.74
N ASP A 329 -28.13 25.54 -29.40
CA ASP A 329 -27.44 24.27 -29.13
C ASP A 329 -25.98 24.49 -28.69
N CYS A 330 -25.60 23.81 -27.62
CA CYS A 330 -24.22 23.55 -27.25
C CYS A 330 -23.63 22.50 -28.19
N VAL A 331 -22.57 22.83 -28.91
CA VAL A 331 -21.88 21.95 -29.86
C VAL A 331 -20.63 21.38 -29.20
N TYR A 332 -20.57 20.07 -29.03
CA TYR A 332 -19.45 19.35 -28.44
C TYR A 332 -18.68 18.57 -29.51
N LYS A 333 -17.36 18.60 -29.43
CA LYS A 333 -16.48 17.79 -30.28
C LYS A 333 -15.88 16.68 -29.45
N CYS A 334 -15.99 15.46 -29.94
CA CYS A 334 -15.58 14.27 -29.21
C CYS A 334 -14.20 13.75 -29.66
N SER A 335 -13.56 12.95 -28.81
CA SER A 335 -12.26 12.32 -29.08
C SER A 335 -12.21 11.47 -30.37
N ASP A 336 -13.35 10.93 -30.80
CA ASP A 336 -13.51 10.16 -32.04
C ASP A 336 -13.79 11.03 -33.29
N LYS A 337 -13.65 12.36 -33.16
CA LYS A 337 -13.92 13.37 -34.20
C LYS A 337 -15.39 13.52 -34.59
N THR A 338 -16.32 12.91 -33.87
CA THR A 338 -17.76 13.18 -34.06
C THR A 338 -18.19 14.46 -33.34
N GLU A 339 -19.29 15.04 -33.80
CA GLU A 339 -19.93 16.22 -33.22
C GLU A 339 -21.24 15.81 -32.53
N HIS A 340 -21.47 16.33 -31.33
CA HIS A 340 -22.70 16.13 -30.58
C HIS A 340 -23.33 17.49 -30.26
N ARG A 341 -24.65 17.59 -30.38
CA ARG A 341 -25.40 18.84 -30.15
C ARG A 341 -26.42 18.63 -29.05
N GLN A 342 -26.45 19.54 -28.08
CA GLN A 342 -27.44 19.51 -27.01
C GLN A 342 -28.05 20.90 -26.85
N PRO A 343 -29.38 21.02 -26.71
CA PRO A 343 -30.01 22.32 -26.48
C PRO A 343 -29.49 22.97 -25.20
N VAL A 344 -29.28 24.29 -25.26
CA VAL A 344 -28.90 25.13 -24.13
C VAL A 344 -29.96 25.00 -23.04
N ALA A 345 -29.54 24.71 -21.81
CA ALA A 345 -30.47 24.59 -20.69
C ALA A 345 -31.15 25.94 -20.42
N THR A 346 -32.47 25.97 -20.45
CA THR A 346 -33.25 27.15 -20.04
C THR A 346 -33.40 27.17 -18.51
N PRO A 347 -33.41 28.35 -17.88
CA PRO A 347 -33.75 28.50 -16.46
C PRO A 347 -35.04 27.76 -16.12
N ASP A 348 -35.07 27.14 -14.93
CA ASP A 348 -36.29 26.56 -14.39
C ASP A 348 -37.34 27.69 -14.27
N PRO A 349 -38.52 27.56 -14.91
CA PRO A 349 -39.57 28.57 -14.83
C PRO A 349 -39.99 28.90 -13.39
N ALA A 350 -39.82 27.98 -12.44
CA ALA A 350 -40.12 28.19 -11.03
C ALA A 350 -39.05 29.02 -10.29
N HIS A 351 -37.83 29.11 -10.84
CA HIS A 351 -36.68 29.79 -10.23
C HIS A 351 -35.86 30.56 -11.29
N PRO A 352 -36.43 31.60 -11.93
CA PRO A 352 -35.80 32.31 -13.04
C PRO A 352 -34.49 33.03 -12.67
N ASP A 353 -34.28 33.26 -11.38
CA ASP A 353 -33.13 34.01 -10.85
C ASP A 353 -31.91 33.12 -10.58
N GLN A 354 -32.04 31.79 -10.70
CA GLN A 354 -30.93 30.87 -10.46
C GLN A 354 -29.96 30.84 -11.66
N PRO A 355 -28.64 30.95 -11.43
CA PRO A 355 -27.66 30.87 -12.50
C PRO A 355 -27.66 29.45 -13.10
N VAL A 356 -28.03 29.33 -14.37
CA VAL A 356 -27.95 28.06 -15.11
C VAL A 356 -26.65 27.97 -15.86
N LEU A 357 -25.97 26.83 -15.72
CA LEU A 357 -24.83 26.49 -16.53
C LEU A 357 -25.33 26.14 -17.94
N ALA A 358 -25.25 27.08 -18.87
CA ALA A 358 -25.84 26.98 -20.20
C ALA A 358 -25.39 25.74 -21.00
N CYS A 359 -24.11 25.33 -20.85
CA CYS A 359 -23.51 24.19 -21.52
C CYS A 359 -22.55 23.43 -20.57
N PRO A 360 -23.02 22.40 -19.85
CA PRO A 360 -22.14 21.60 -19.00
C PRO A 360 -21.12 20.80 -19.81
N GLN A 361 -19.90 20.64 -19.29
CA GLN A 361 -18.99 19.64 -19.86
C GLN A 361 -19.55 18.25 -19.58
N LEU A 362 -19.66 17.43 -20.63
CA LEU A 362 -20.30 16.13 -20.55
C LEU A 362 -19.26 15.04 -20.79
N VAL A 363 -19.13 14.16 -19.81
CA VAL A 363 -18.48 12.87 -19.96
C VAL A 363 -19.60 11.86 -20.14
N PHE A 364 -19.81 11.41 -21.37
CA PHE A 364 -20.81 10.39 -21.64
C PHE A 364 -20.21 9.00 -21.43
N PRO A 365 -20.79 8.16 -20.56
CA PRO A 365 -20.57 6.73 -20.63
C PRO A 365 -21.36 6.21 -21.83
N PHE A 366 -20.66 5.88 -22.92
CA PHE A 366 -21.24 5.18 -24.06
C PHE A 366 -20.71 3.75 -24.11
#